data_AF-A0A2T0SIF2-F1
#
_entry.id   AF-A0A2T0SIF2-F1
#
_cell.length_a   1.000
_cell.length_b   1.000
_cell.length_c   1.000
_cell.angle_alpha   90.00
_cell.angle_beta   90.00
_cell.angle_gamma   90.00
#
_symmetry.space_group_name_H-M   'P 1'
#
loop_
_entity.id
_entity.type
_entity.pdbx_description
1 polymer ?
#
loop_
_entity_poly.entity_id
_entity_poly.type
_entity_poly.pdbx_seq_one_letter_code
_entity_poly.pdbx_strand_id
1 'polypeptide(L)'
;MPPAAPRPVVLPPAAPDEEALTAPLPSPHPASHWAPAPAVVPRVRRGPGRLLLVVLLIGGTAVAAALVVPRLLDARADESPAATAGLGEAEPTAEEIEPEPTAEETGPEPSADSVATEDVTTPEPSPTAVGIVEIGPGVTDGRAGSLAGMFDAYFGGINDKDYDRVAAVLDPSGSVDPGDPADMAGLARGTRTTRDSEIVLLGVEDAGGGRLRADVTFRSDQEAGAGPRQRPGETCTRWRITYTVSGTAPGDYRIVRGKGTSAPC
;
A
#
# COMPACT_ATOMS: atom_id res chain seq x y z
N MET A 1 -36.67 63.91 39.12
CA MET A 1 -35.80 62.95 38.42
C MET A 1 -35.72 61.69 39.26
N PRO A 2 -36.25 60.56 38.79
CA PRO A 2 -36.19 59.31 39.55
C PRO A 2 -34.76 58.73 39.56
N PRO A 3 -34.32 58.09 40.65
CA PRO A 3 -33.00 57.48 40.75
C PRO A 3 -32.89 56.27 39.81
N ALA A 4 -31.76 56.17 39.12
CA ALA A 4 -31.46 55.08 38.19
C ALA A 4 -31.40 53.73 38.94
N ALA A 5 -32.09 52.72 38.40
CA ALA A 5 -32.09 51.38 38.96
C ALA A 5 -30.69 50.73 38.84
N PRO A 6 -30.24 49.96 39.86
CA PRO A 6 -28.97 49.27 39.81
C PRO A 6 -28.96 48.19 38.73
N ARG A 7 -27.85 48.09 38.01
CA ARG A 7 -27.65 47.09 36.95
C ARG A 7 -27.53 45.68 37.56
N PRO A 8 -28.14 44.65 36.95
CA PRO A 8 -27.99 43.27 37.40
C PRO A 8 -26.54 42.81 37.26
N VAL A 9 -25.99 42.26 38.34
CA VAL A 9 -24.67 41.63 38.36
C VAL A 9 -24.80 40.25 37.71
N VAL A 10 -24.21 40.06 36.54
CA VAL A 10 -24.12 38.76 35.88
C VAL A 10 -22.96 38.00 36.53
N LEU A 11 -23.28 36.98 37.32
CA LEU A 11 -22.29 36.06 37.86
C LEU A 11 -21.69 35.22 36.72
N PRO A 12 -20.36 35.05 36.65
CA PRO A 12 -19.73 34.18 35.67
C PRO A 12 -20.16 32.72 35.89
N PRO A 13 -20.25 31.91 34.82
CA PRO A 13 -20.58 30.50 34.93
C PRO A 13 -19.55 29.77 35.79
N ALA A 14 -20.05 28.88 36.67
CA ALA A 14 -19.22 28.02 37.50
C ALA A 14 -18.31 27.16 36.61
N ALA A 15 -17.04 27.06 36.99
CA ALA A 15 -16.09 26.18 36.34
C ALA A 15 -16.57 24.71 36.47
N PRO A 16 -16.44 23.89 35.42
CA PRO A 16 -16.79 22.47 35.50
C PRO A 16 -15.84 21.74 36.44
N ASP A 17 -16.41 20.89 37.30
CA ASP A 17 -15.69 20.05 38.25
C ASP A 17 -14.64 19.15 37.56
N GLU A 18 -13.39 19.29 38.00
CA GLU A 18 -12.19 18.63 37.44
C GLU A 18 -11.98 17.21 38.01
N GLU A 19 -13.05 16.46 38.32
CA GLU A 19 -12.96 15.24 39.15
C GLU A 19 -13.17 13.90 38.40
N ALA A 20 -13.05 13.86 37.06
CA ALA A 20 -13.30 12.63 36.29
C ALA A 20 -12.30 12.38 35.17
N LEU A 21 -11.00 12.22 35.47
CA LEU A 21 -10.03 11.77 34.45
C LEU A 21 -8.86 10.94 35.02
N THR A 22 -9.18 9.93 35.82
CA THR A 22 -8.24 8.84 36.13
C THR A 22 -8.81 7.51 35.65
N ALA A 23 -9.15 7.42 34.36
CA ALA A 23 -9.32 6.12 33.73
C ALA A 23 -7.93 5.53 33.45
N PRO A 24 -7.63 4.27 33.85
CA PRO A 24 -6.36 3.65 33.52
C PRO A 24 -6.21 3.59 31.99
N LEU A 25 -5.06 4.07 31.50
CA LEU A 25 -4.71 3.97 30.08
C LEU A 25 -4.82 2.50 29.65
N PRO A 26 -5.50 2.19 28.52
CA PRO A 26 -5.54 0.84 28.00
C PRO A 26 -4.10 0.38 27.72
N SER A 27 -3.75 -0.80 28.21
CA SER A 27 -2.44 -1.41 27.98
C SER A 27 -2.11 -1.40 26.49
N PRO A 28 -0.89 -0.99 26.09
CA PRO A 28 -0.49 -1.02 24.69
C PRO A 28 -0.52 -2.47 24.18
N HIS A 29 -1.46 -2.76 23.28
CA HIS A 29 -1.45 -4.03 22.57
C HIS A 29 -0.16 -4.15 21.74
N PRO A 30 0.47 -5.34 21.69
CA PRO A 30 1.69 -5.52 20.93
C PRO A 30 1.47 -5.14 19.46
N ALA A 31 2.36 -4.29 18.92
CA ALA A 31 2.34 -3.88 17.54
C ALA A 31 2.34 -5.12 16.63
N SER A 32 1.21 -5.39 15.99
CA SER A 32 1.07 -6.50 15.06
C SER A 32 1.75 -6.10 13.77
N HIS A 33 2.87 -6.74 13.45
CA HIS A 33 3.47 -6.67 12.13
C HIS A 33 2.54 -7.40 11.16
N TRP A 34 1.61 -6.66 10.54
CA TRP A 34 0.86 -7.20 9.41
C TRP A 34 1.80 -7.27 8.21
N ALA A 35 2.45 -8.42 8.06
CA ALA A 35 2.85 -8.91 6.76
C ALA A 35 1.81 -9.96 6.36
N PRO A 36 1.27 -9.94 5.12
CA PRO A 36 0.55 -11.11 4.63
C PRO A 36 1.45 -12.32 4.85
N ALA A 37 0.87 -13.42 5.36
CA ALA A 37 1.61 -14.66 5.43
C ALA A 37 2.21 -14.91 4.05
N PRO A 38 3.54 -15.07 3.89
CA PRO A 38 4.00 -15.74 2.70
C PRO A 38 3.24 -17.07 2.70
N ALA A 39 2.49 -17.34 1.63
CA ALA A 39 2.06 -18.70 1.39
C ALA A 39 3.33 -19.53 1.50
N VAL A 40 3.32 -20.56 2.35
CA VAL A 40 4.46 -21.48 2.46
C VAL A 40 4.48 -22.28 1.16
N VAL A 41 4.97 -21.65 0.10
CA VAL A 41 5.39 -22.34 -1.11
C VAL A 41 6.74 -22.96 -0.76
N PRO A 42 6.89 -24.29 -0.80
CA PRO A 42 8.20 -24.90 -0.62
C PRO A 42 9.11 -24.36 -1.72
N ARG A 43 10.02 -23.44 -1.37
CA ARG A 43 11.07 -22.96 -2.27
C ARG A 43 11.98 -24.14 -2.58
N VAL A 44 11.76 -24.80 -3.72
CA VAL A 44 12.73 -25.72 -4.31
C VAL A 44 13.91 -24.87 -4.76
N ARG A 45 14.91 -24.76 -3.88
CA ARG A 45 16.12 -23.97 -4.07
C ARG A 45 16.98 -24.62 -5.15
N ARG A 46 16.68 -24.36 -6.43
CA ARG A 46 17.56 -24.67 -7.57
C ARG A 46 18.71 -23.65 -7.58
N GLY A 47 19.74 -23.94 -6.80
CA GLY A 47 21.04 -23.26 -6.93
C GLY A 47 21.94 -24.05 -7.89
N PRO A 48 22.68 -23.39 -8.82
CA PRO A 48 23.82 -24.00 -9.47
C PRO A 48 24.98 -24.08 -8.48
N GLY A 49 25.68 -25.20 -8.47
CA GLY A 49 26.56 -25.59 -7.37
C GLY A 49 27.74 -24.66 -7.10
N ARG A 50 28.21 -24.71 -5.84
CA ARG A 50 29.63 -24.91 -5.52
C ARG A 50 29.80 -25.33 -4.06
N LEU A 51 30.63 -26.34 -3.93
CA LEU A 51 31.13 -27.04 -2.76
C LEU A 51 31.81 -26.07 -1.76
N LEU A 52 31.40 -26.05 -0.49
CA LEU A 52 32.34 -25.90 0.63
C LEU A 52 31.74 -26.38 1.96
N LEU A 53 32.61 -27.02 2.73
CA LEU A 53 32.38 -27.86 3.89
C LEU A 53 32.91 -27.13 5.13
N VAL A 54 32.08 -26.87 6.15
CA VAL A 54 32.50 -26.63 7.57
C VAL A 54 31.37 -26.99 8.55
N VAL A 55 31.39 -28.24 9.02
CA VAL A 55 31.44 -28.74 10.42
C VAL A 55 30.96 -27.82 11.59
N LEU A 56 29.79 -28.20 12.18
CA LEU A 56 29.55 -28.65 13.60
C LEU A 56 29.60 -27.63 14.78
N LEU A 57 28.50 -27.51 15.57
CA LEU A 57 28.35 -28.08 16.94
C LEU A 57 27.06 -27.68 17.72
N ILE A 58 26.36 -28.73 18.22
CA ILE A 58 25.59 -28.95 19.48
C ILE A 58 24.36 -28.06 19.73
N GLY A 59 23.14 -28.54 20.04
CA GLY A 59 22.55 -29.83 20.47
C GLY A 59 21.11 -29.51 20.91
N GLY A 60 20.11 -30.37 21.09
CA GLY A 60 19.96 -31.82 21.11
C GLY A 60 18.68 -32.10 21.93
N THR A 61 17.70 -32.77 21.35
CA THR A 61 16.90 -33.85 21.99
C THR A 61 16.00 -34.49 20.95
N ALA A 62 16.23 -35.78 20.76
CA ALA A 62 15.44 -36.70 19.98
C ALA A 62 14.54 -37.52 20.91
N VAL A 63 13.34 -37.89 20.46
CA VAL A 63 12.81 -39.25 20.67
C VAL A 63 12.09 -39.67 19.39
N ALA A 64 12.48 -40.85 18.90
CA ALA A 64 12.04 -41.50 17.69
C ALA A 64 10.85 -42.44 17.93
N ALA A 65 10.02 -42.65 16.92
CA ALA A 65 9.38 -43.93 16.65
C ALA A 65 9.21 -44.09 15.14
N ALA A 66 10.02 -44.99 14.58
CA ALA A 66 10.02 -45.38 13.19
C ALA A 66 8.93 -46.45 12.94
N LEU A 67 8.22 -46.34 11.83
CA LEU A 67 7.67 -47.50 11.12
C LEU A 67 8.11 -47.45 9.66
N VAL A 68 8.91 -48.45 9.34
CA VAL A 68 9.52 -48.77 8.05
C VAL A 68 8.54 -49.60 7.23
N VAL A 69 8.23 -49.19 6.00
CA VAL A 69 7.71 -50.09 4.96
C VAL A 69 8.44 -49.80 3.65
N PRO A 70 9.27 -50.73 3.14
CA PRO A 70 9.80 -50.70 1.78
C PRO A 70 9.04 -51.70 0.89
N ARG A 71 8.81 -51.35 -0.38
CA ARG A 71 8.81 -52.19 -1.61
C ARG A 71 8.34 -51.31 -2.78
N LEU A 72 9.21 -50.91 -3.71
CA LEU A 72 9.73 -51.63 -4.89
C LEU A 72 8.65 -52.06 -5.90
N LEU A 73 8.61 -51.28 -7.00
CA LEU A 73 8.41 -51.62 -8.41
C LEU A 73 7.23 -52.55 -8.80
N ASP A 74 6.32 -52.04 -9.63
CA ASP A 74 6.11 -52.66 -10.95
C ASP A 74 5.50 -51.71 -11.98
N ALA A 75 5.87 -51.94 -13.23
CA ALA A 75 5.61 -51.15 -14.41
C ALA A 75 4.24 -51.47 -15.07
N ARG A 76 3.73 -50.51 -15.84
CA ARG A 76 2.98 -50.63 -17.12
C ARG A 76 2.73 -49.19 -17.60
N ALA A 77 3.40 -48.68 -18.64
CA ALA A 77 3.28 -49.07 -20.04
C ALA A 77 1.81 -49.25 -20.44
N ASP A 78 1.19 -48.16 -20.91
CA ASP A 78 0.20 -48.26 -21.97
C ASP A 78 0.19 -46.99 -22.83
N GLU A 79 -0.01 -47.23 -24.11
CA GLU A 79 0.36 -46.41 -25.25
C GLU A 79 -0.81 -45.55 -25.77
N SER A 80 -0.43 -44.46 -26.46
CA SER A 80 -1.06 -43.89 -27.67
C SER A 80 -2.44 -43.20 -27.62
N PRO A 81 -2.81 -42.37 -28.63
CA PRO A 81 -2.00 -41.87 -29.76
C PRO A 81 -2.04 -40.34 -29.96
N ALA A 82 -1.17 -39.93 -30.87
CA ALA A 82 -1.06 -38.63 -31.52
C ALA A 82 -2.38 -38.07 -32.08
N ALA A 83 -2.55 -36.75 -31.94
CA ALA A 83 -3.45 -35.95 -32.77
C ALA A 83 -2.70 -34.73 -33.30
N THR A 84 -2.29 -34.88 -34.56
CA THR A 84 -2.45 -33.92 -35.66
C THR A 84 -1.87 -32.51 -35.51
N ALA A 85 -0.80 -32.33 -36.29
CA ALA A 85 -0.25 -31.07 -36.74
C ALA A 85 -1.30 -30.11 -37.32
N GLY A 86 -1.28 -28.88 -36.84
CA GLY A 86 -1.85 -27.70 -37.50
C GLY A 86 -0.76 -26.66 -37.64
N LEU A 87 0.02 -26.75 -38.74
CA LEU A 87 0.92 -25.70 -39.18
C LEU A 87 0.07 -24.58 -39.79
N GLY A 88 -0.22 -23.56 -38.98
CA GLY A 88 -0.73 -22.27 -39.45
C GLY A 88 0.43 -21.28 -39.51
N GLU A 89 1.12 -21.30 -40.65
CA GLU A 89 2.14 -20.32 -41.04
C GLU A 89 1.39 -19.03 -41.43
N ALA A 90 1.45 -18.01 -40.57
CA ALA A 90 0.97 -16.68 -40.87
C ALA A 90 2.18 -15.76 -41.02
N GLU A 91 2.49 -15.39 -42.27
CA GLU A 91 3.45 -14.36 -42.65
C GLU A 91 3.11 -13.02 -41.97
N PRO A 92 4.03 -12.40 -41.21
CA PRO A 92 3.94 -10.98 -40.93
C PRO A 92 4.51 -10.20 -42.14
N THR A 93 3.62 -9.60 -42.91
CA THR A 93 3.93 -8.54 -43.88
C THR A 93 4.62 -7.38 -43.16
N ALA A 94 5.88 -7.14 -43.49
CA ALA A 94 6.61 -5.95 -43.09
C ALA A 94 6.15 -4.76 -43.96
N GLU A 95 5.43 -3.81 -43.36
CA GLU A 95 5.31 -2.46 -43.92
C GLU A 95 6.48 -1.62 -43.41
N GLU A 96 7.45 -1.45 -44.31
CA GLU A 96 8.55 -0.50 -44.27
C GLU A 96 7.99 0.89 -44.60
N ILE A 97 7.94 1.78 -43.61
CA ILE A 97 7.61 3.20 -43.80
C ILE A 97 8.90 4.00 -43.58
N GLU A 98 9.53 4.40 -44.69
CA GLU A 98 10.65 5.34 -44.76
C GLU A 98 10.16 6.82 -44.66
N PRO A 99 11.06 7.77 -44.33
CA PRO A 99 10.73 9.03 -43.68
C PRO A 99 10.46 10.20 -44.65
N GLU A 100 9.61 11.14 -44.23
CA GLU A 100 9.59 12.49 -44.82
C GLU A 100 10.43 13.47 -43.99
N PRO A 101 11.46 14.10 -44.58
CA PRO A 101 12.08 15.30 -44.05
C PRO A 101 11.32 16.53 -44.54
N THR A 102 11.00 17.49 -43.67
CA THR A 102 10.64 18.84 -44.14
C THR A 102 11.23 19.91 -43.23
N ALA A 103 11.79 20.89 -43.93
CA ALA A 103 12.73 21.93 -43.53
C ALA A 103 12.18 23.01 -42.59
N GLU A 104 13.15 23.62 -41.90
CA GLU A 104 13.36 25.06 -41.66
C GLU A 104 12.18 26.02 -41.80
N GLU A 105 11.94 26.84 -40.75
CA GLU A 105 11.76 28.28 -40.98
C GLU A 105 12.34 29.11 -39.82
N THR A 106 13.30 29.96 -40.18
CA THR A 106 13.92 31.02 -39.38
C THR A 106 13.08 32.28 -39.54
N GLY A 107 12.66 32.94 -38.45
CA GLY A 107 11.96 34.23 -38.50
C GLY A 107 12.06 35.04 -37.19
N PRO A 108 12.32 36.37 -37.24
CA PRO A 108 12.94 37.13 -36.15
C PRO A 108 11.98 37.75 -35.13
N GLU A 109 12.58 38.14 -33.99
CA GLU A 109 12.05 38.96 -32.88
C GLU A 109 11.21 40.17 -33.31
N PRO A 110 10.23 40.52 -32.48
CA PRO A 110 10.23 41.88 -31.94
C PRO A 110 10.15 41.92 -30.41
N SER A 111 11.08 42.66 -29.81
CA SER A 111 11.07 43.08 -28.42
C SER A 111 9.84 43.93 -28.12
N ALA A 112 9.10 43.57 -27.07
CA ALA A 112 8.18 44.45 -26.40
C ALA A 112 8.39 44.31 -24.89
N ASP A 113 8.82 45.41 -24.27
CA ASP A 113 8.85 45.62 -22.82
C ASP A 113 7.43 45.42 -22.25
N SER A 114 7.12 44.19 -21.84
CA SER A 114 5.95 43.87 -21.05
C SER A 114 6.24 44.19 -19.59
N VAL A 115 5.62 45.25 -19.12
CA VAL A 115 5.54 45.64 -17.71
C VAL A 115 4.92 44.46 -16.94
N ALA A 116 5.75 43.75 -16.17
CA ALA A 116 5.34 42.65 -15.31
C ALA A 116 4.36 43.18 -14.25
N THR A 117 3.06 43.02 -14.53
CA THR A 117 2.03 43.16 -13.51
C THR A 117 2.14 41.89 -12.68
N GLU A 118 2.65 42.01 -11.45
CA GLU A 118 2.71 40.90 -10.49
C GLU A 118 1.26 40.49 -10.18
N ASP A 119 0.78 39.48 -10.89
CA ASP A 119 -0.49 38.83 -10.63
C ASP A 119 -0.41 38.21 -9.22
N VAL A 120 -1.12 38.81 -8.28
CA VAL A 120 -1.26 38.28 -6.93
C VAL A 120 -2.17 37.05 -7.02
N THR A 121 -1.58 35.92 -7.38
CA THR A 121 -2.28 34.64 -7.46
C THR A 121 -2.73 34.27 -6.05
N THR A 122 -4.03 34.41 -5.80
CA THR A 122 -4.66 33.88 -4.59
C THR A 122 -4.44 32.37 -4.59
N PRO A 123 -3.86 31.78 -3.53
CA PRO A 123 -3.55 30.36 -3.51
C PRO A 123 -4.84 29.56 -3.65
N GLU A 124 -4.86 28.64 -4.61
CA GLU A 124 -5.98 27.73 -4.83
C GLU A 124 -6.13 26.82 -3.60
N PRO A 125 -7.35 26.62 -3.08
CA PRO A 125 -7.55 25.78 -1.91
C PRO A 125 -7.08 24.34 -2.19
N SER A 126 -6.31 23.77 -1.26
CA SER A 126 -5.88 22.37 -1.37
C SER A 126 -7.09 21.42 -1.36
N PRO A 127 -7.06 20.33 -2.15
CA PRO A 127 -8.17 19.38 -2.21
C PRO A 127 -8.39 18.71 -0.85
N THR A 128 -9.64 18.48 -0.47
CA THR A 128 -10.02 17.78 0.76
C THR A 128 -10.15 16.27 0.57
N ALA A 129 -10.16 15.78 -0.67
CA ALA A 129 -10.20 14.36 -1.00
C ALA A 129 -9.64 14.12 -2.42
N VAL A 130 -9.14 12.90 -2.65
CA VAL A 130 -8.74 12.40 -3.97
C VAL A 130 -9.30 10.99 -4.13
N GLY A 131 -10.28 10.83 -5.01
CA GLY A 131 -10.98 9.55 -5.21
C GLY A 131 -11.65 9.06 -3.92
N ILE A 132 -11.30 7.86 -3.45
CA ILE A 132 -11.84 7.28 -2.20
C ILE A 132 -11.05 7.66 -0.95
N VAL A 133 -10.01 8.48 -1.07
CA VAL A 133 -9.14 8.89 0.03
C VAL A 133 -9.46 10.31 0.46
N GLU A 134 -9.89 10.46 1.71
CA GLU A 134 -10.07 11.76 2.35
C GLU A 134 -8.72 12.28 2.89
N ILE A 135 -8.50 13.59 2.76
CA ILE A 135 -7.37 14.28 3.36
C ILE A 135 -7.86 14.91 4.65
N GLY A 136 -7.31 14.47 5.78
CA GLY A 136 -7.71 14.96 7.09
C GLY A 136 -7.51 16.47 7.22
N PRO A 137 -8.39 17.18 7.94
CA PRO A 137 -8.40 18.65 7.99
C PRO A 137 -7.13 19.26 8.63
N GLY A 138 -6.33 18.45 9.34
CA GLY A 138 -5.05 18.87 9.91
C GLY A 138 -3.84 18.69 8.99
N VAL A 139 -4.03 18.12 7.79
CA VAL A 139 -2.94 17.86 6.85
C VAL A 139 -2.71 19.07 5.96
N THR A 140 -1.65 19.83 6.24
CA THR A 140 -1.28 21.03 5.48
C THR A 140 -0.09 20.82 4.54
N ASP A 141 0.42 19.60 4.42
CA ASP A 141 1.57 19.28 3.58
C ASP A 141 1.18 19.36 2.10
N GLY A 142 1.93 20.13 1.29
CA GLY A 142 1.66 20.32 -0.13
C GLY A 142 1.71 19.03 -0.96
N ARG A 143 2.32 17.95 -0.44
CA ARG A 143 2.40 16.62 -1.06
C ARG A 143 1.15 15.77 -0.80
N ALA A 144 0.25 16.20 0.08
CA ALA A 144 -0.90 15.42 0.51
C ALA A 144 -1.81 14.99 -0.64
N GLY A 145 -2.07 15.87 -1.61
CA GLY A 145 -2.89 15.53 -2.78
C GLY A 145 -2.29 14.39 -3.62
N SER A 146 -0.98 14.43 -3.87
CA SER A 146 -0.29 13.38 -4.63
C SER A 146 -0.20 12.06 -3.87
N LEU A 147 0.03 12.11 -2.55
CA LEU A 147 0.00 10.92 -1.70
C LEU A 147 -1.40 10.30 -1.65
N ALA A 148 -2.45 11.13 -1.53
CA ALA A 148 -3.83 10.68 -1.57
C ALA A 148 -4.16 10.00 -2.92
N GLY A 149 -3.69 10.55 -4.04
CA GLY A 149 -3.81 9.89 -5.35
C GLY A 149 -3.10 8.55 -5.45
N MET A 150 -1.90 8.41 -4.88
CA MET A 150 -1.19 7.12 -4.79
C MET A 150 -1.99 6.12 -3.94
N PHE A 151 -2.53 6.54 -2.79
CA PHE A 151 -3.35 5.68 -1.94
C PHE A 151 -4.70 5.33 -2.58
N ASP A 152 -5.32 6.23 -3.34
CA ASP A 152 -6.52 5.94 -4.12
C ASP A 152 -6.26 4.81 -5.12
N ALA A 153 -5.12 4.84 -5.83
CA ALA A 153 -4.73 3.76 -6.70
C ALA A 153 -4.52 2.43 -5.95
N TYR A 154 -3.89 2.46 -4.78
CA TYR A 154 -3.67 1.28 -3.96
C TYR A 154 -4.97 0.66 -3.43
N PHE A 155 -5.78 1.44 -2.69
CA PHE A 155 -7.01 0.95 -2.08
C PHE A 155 -8.11 0.70 -3.11
N GLY A 156 -8.22 1.54 -4.14
CA GLY A 156 -9.11 1.32 -5.27
C GLY A 156 -8.75 0.04 -6.02
N GLY A 157 -7.47 -0.18 -6.31
CA GLY A 157 -7.00 -1.43 -6.94
C GLY A 157 -7.29 -2.68 -6.10
N ILE A 158 -7.11 -2.62 -4.77
CA ILE A 158 -7.52 -3.72 -3.88
C ILE A 158 -9.03 -3.95 -3.95
N ASN A 159 -9.84 -2.89 -3.89
CA ASN A 159 -11.30 -3.00 -3.92
C ASN A 159 -11.83 -3.59 -5.22
N ASP A 160 -11.25 -3.17 -6.34
CA ASP A 160 -11.63 -3.58 -7.69
C ASP A 160 -10.94 -4.89 -8.14
N LYS A 161 -10.02 -5.41 -7.33
CA LYS A 161 -9.15 -6.56 -7.65
C LYS A 161 -8.26 -6.32 -8.88
N ASP A 162 -7.94 -5.06 -9.16
CA ASP A 162 -7.00 -4.62 -10.18
C ASP A 162 -5.59 -4.57 -9.57
N TYR A 163 -4.92 -5.72 -9.55
CA TYR A 163 -3.60 -5.83 -8.96
C TYR A 163 -2.48 -5.22 -9.81
N ASP A 164 -2.74 -4.91 -11.09
CA ASP A 164 -1.81 -4.15 -11.93
C ASP A 164 -1.80 -2.68 -11.50
N ARG A 165 -2.98 -2.11 -11.21
CA ARG A 165 -3.10 -0.78 -10.58
C ARG A 165 -2.42 -0.72 -9.22
N VAL A 166 -2.53 -1.79 -8.41
CA VAL A 166 -1.82 -1.88 -7.13
C VAL A 166 -0.31 -1.93 -7.35
N ALA A 167 0.17 -2.77 -8.27
CA ALA A 167 1.60 -2.93 -8.56
C ALA A 167 2.26 -1.61 -8.99
N ALA A 168 1.54 -0.77 -9.74
CA ALA A 168 2.04 0.52 -10.23
C ALA A 168 2.46 1.50 -9.10
N VAL A 169 1.94 1.33 -7.89
CA VAL A 169 2.22 2.19 -6.73
C VAL A 169 3.07 1.51 -5.65
N LEU A 170 3.57 0.29 -5.89
CA LEU A 170 4.51 -0.39 -5.00
C LEU A 170 5.96 -0.07 -5.38
N ASP A 171 6.82 0.04 -4.37
CA ASP A 171 8.27 0.19 -4.58
C ASP A 171 8.90 -1.20 -4.76
N PRO A 172 9.70 -1.46 -5.82
CA PRO A 172 10.44 -2.72 -6.00
C PRO A 172 11.39 -3.10 -4.87
N SER A 173 11.88 -2.13 -4.11
CA SER A 173 12.69 -2.34 -2.90
C SER A 173 11.84 -2.50 -1.62
N GLY A 174 10.52 -2.56 -1.76
CA GLY A 174 9.54 -2.64 -0.68
C GLY A 174 9.37 -4.03 -0.09
N SER A 175 8.36 -4.17 0.76
CA SER A 175 7.97 -5.45 1.38
C SER A 175 7.23 -6.41 0.44
N VAL A 176 6.73 -5.88 -0.69
CA VAL A 176 6.10 -6.63 -1.77
C VAL A 176 6.74 -6.10 -3.04
N ASP A 177 7.48 -6.95 -3.75
CA ASP A 177 8.09 -6.58 -5.03
C ASP A 177 7.05 -6.74 -6.17
N PRO A 178 6.59 -5.66 -6.83
CA PRO A 178 5.67 -5.75 -7.97
C PRO A 178 6.28 -6.49 -9.18
N GLY A 179 7.61 -6.62 -9.25
CA GLY A 179 8.31 -7.41 -10.27
C GLY A 179 8.38 -8.91 -9.97
N ASP A 180 8.08 -9.35 -8.74
CA ASP A 180 8.05 -10.78 -8.37
C ASP A 180 6.61 -11.32 -8.42
N PRO A 181 6.29 -12.24 -9.36
CA PRO A 181 4.96 -12.83 -9.46
C PRO A 181 4.49 -13.55 -8.19
N ALA A 182 5.41 -14.11 -7.39
CA ALA A 182 5.07 -14.83 -6.17
C ALA A 182 4.58 -13.86 -5.08
N ASP A 183 5.21 -12.69 -4.96
CA ASP A 183 4.82 -11.65 -4.00
C ASP A 183 3.46 -11.07 -4.38
N MET A 184 3.25 -10.75 -5.66
CA MET A 184 1.96 -10.26 -6.15
C MET A 184 0.83 -11.29 -6.00
N ALA A 185 1.10 -12.58 -6.25
CA ALA A 185 0.14 -13.65 -5.99
C ALA A 185 -0.16 -13.83 -4.48
N GLY A 186 0.81 -13.52 -3.62
CA GLY A 186 0.62 -13.49 -2.16
C GLY A 186 -0.31 -12.36 -1.74
N LEU A 187 -0.05 -11.15 -2.24
CA LEU A 187 -0.88 -9.97 -2.01
C LEU A 187 -2.32 -10.18 -2.49
N ALA A 188 -2.49 -10.64 -3.73
CA ALA A 188 -3.79 -10.88 -4.33
C ALA A 188 -4.61 -11.91 -3.55
N ARG A 189 -3.98 -12.99 -3.09
CA ARG A 189 -4.65 -14.01 -2.28
C ARG A 189 -5.06 -13.47 -0.91
N GLY A 190 -4.19 -12.68 -0.27
CA GLY A 190 -4.44 -12.12 1.05
C GLY A 190 -5.55 -11.07 1.07
N THR A 191 -5.78 -10.38 -0.05
CA THR A 191 -6.74 -9.27 -0.16
C THR A 191 -7.96 -9.59 -1.03
N ARG A 192 -8.11 -10.84 -1.48
CA ARG A 192 -9.14 -11.25 -2.44
C ARG A 192 -10.58 -11.00 -1.97
N THR A 193 -10.83 -11.03 -0.67
CA THR A 193 -12.16 -10.81 -0.06
C THR A 193 -12.29 -9.43 0.60
N THR A 194 -11.21 -8.66 0.61
CA THR A 194 -11.12 -7.36 1.28
C THR A 194 -11.87 -6.28 0.51
N ARG A 195 -12.55 -5.41 1.25
CA ARG A 195 -13.09 -4.14 0.76
C ARG A 195 -12.79 -3.05 1.78
N ASP A 196 -11.98 -2.09 1.38
CA ASP A 196 -11.54 -0.97 2.19
C ASP A 196 -12.44 0.26 1.98
N SER A 197 -12.71 0.98 3.06
CA SER A 197 -13.56 2.18 3.12
C SER A 197 -13.08 3.13 4.21
N GLU A 198 -13.65 4.34 4.28
CA GLU A 198 -13.30 5.35 5.30
C GLU A 198 -11.78 5.64 5.34
N ILE A 199 -11.16 5.73 4.17
CA ILE A 199 -9.71 5.91 4.04
C ILE A 199 -9.39 7.39 4.27
N VAL A 200 -8.59 7.68 5.30
CA VAL A 200 -8.22 9.04 5.69
C VAL A 200 -6.71 9.14 5.83
N LEU A 201 -6.10 10.07 5.07
CA LEU A 201 -4.72 10.51 5.28
C LEU A 201 -4.68 11.50 6.45
N LEU A 202 -4.05 11.11 7.55
CA LEU A 202 -4.00 11.87 8.80
C LEU A 202 -2.75 12.73 8.97
N GLY A 203 -1.66 12.37 8.29
CA GLY A 203 -0.38 13.04 8.47
C GLY A 203 0.63 12.67 7.40
N VAL A 204 1.52 13.62 7.09
CA VAL A 204 2.65 13.45 6.18
C VAL A 204 3.87 14.02 6.88
N GLU A 205 4.94 13.22 6.97
CA GLU A 205 6.19 13.61 7.61
C GLU A 205 7.38 13.19 6.74
N ASP A 206 8.43 14.00 6.74
CA ASP A 206 9.71 13.59 6.15
C ASP A 206 10.39 12.52 7.01
N ALA A 207 10.75 11.40 6.37
CA ALA A 207 11.48 10.30 7.02
C ALA A 207 13.00 10.37 6.78
N GLY A 208 13.46 11.34 5.99
CA GLY A 208 14.84 11.47 5.53
C GLY A 208 15.19 10.54 4.37
N GLY A 209 16.28 10.84 3.65
CA GLY A 209 16.78 9.99 2.56
C GLY A 209 15.82 9.84 1.36
N GLY A 210 15.06 10.88 1.04
CA GLY A 210 14.07 10.84 -0.05
C GLY A 210 12.85 9.96 0.25
N ARG A 211 12.51 9.78 1.53
CA ARG A 211 11.37 8.99 1.98
C ARG A 211 10.43 9.82 2.85
N LEU A 212 9.17 9.45 2.84
CA LEU A 212 8.10 10.02 3.64
C LEU A 212 7.50 8.97 4.58
N ARG A 213 6.88 9.44 5.66
CA ARG A 213 5.90 8.70 6.44
C ARG A 213 4.52 9.28 6.18
N ALA A 214 3.57 8.43 5.87
CA ALA A 214 2.17 8.80 5.72
C ALA A 214 1.32 8.00 6.71
N ASP A 215 0.61 8.69 7.58
CA ASP A 215 -0.32 8.06 8.52
C ASP A 215 -1.69 7.96 7.90
N VAL A 216 -2.22 6.75 7.79
CA VAL A 216 -3.50 6.46 7.14
C VAL A 216 -4.36 5.61 8.08
N THR A 217 -5.64 5.97 8.18
CA THR A 217 -6.66 5.11 8.79
C THR A 217 -7.65 4.63 7.74
N PHE A 218 -8.18 3.43 7.91
CA PHE A 218 -9.25 2.90 7.06
C PHE A 218 -10.02 1.78 7.77
N ARG A 219 -11.23 1.52 7.31
CA ARG A 219 -12.01 0.33 7.67
C ARG A 219 -11.88 -0.71 6.56
N SER A 220 -11.70 -1.95 6.94
CA SER A 220 -11.58 -3.09 6.03
C SER A 220 -12.63 -4.13 6.36
N ASP A 221 -13.50 -4.43 5.39
CA ASP A 221 -14.52 -5.47 5.45
C ASP A 221 -14.04 -6.69 4.66
N GLN A 222 -14.09 -7.88 5.25
CA GLN A 222 -13.53 -9.10 4.65
C GLN A 222 -14.23 -10.37 5.15
N GLU A 223 -14.06 -11.48 4.44
CA GLU A 223 -14.53 -12.79 4.90
C GLU A 223 -13.80 -13.25 6.17
N ALA A 224 -14.50 -14.01 7.02
CA ALA A 224 -13.89 -14.63 8.19
C ALA A 224 -12.67 -15.48 7.77
N GLY A 225 -11.58 -15.36 8.53
CA GLY A 225 -10.29 -15.99 8.27
C GLY A 225 -9.35 -15.18 7.40
N ALA A 226 -9.82 -14.11 6.75
CA ALA A 226 -8.97 -13.19 5.99
C ALA A 226 -8.39 -12.05 6.84
N GLY A 227 -8.94 -11.81 8.04
CA GLY A 227 -8.49 -10.75 8.94
C GLY A 227 -7.27 -11.06 9.80
N PRO A 228 -7.05 -10.27 10.86
CA PRO A 228 -5.98 -10.48 11.83
C PRO A 228 -5.91 -11.93 12.31
N ARG A 229 -4.73 -12.55 12.24
CA ARG A 229 -4.56 -13.98 12.56
C ARG A 229 -5.02 -14.34 13.97
N GLN A 230 -4.94 -13.38 14.89
CA GLN A 230 -5.35 -13.52 16.29
C GLN A 230 -6.88 -13.48 16.46
N ARG A 231 -7.61 -13.09 15.42
CA ARG A 231 -9.06 -12.84 15.40
C ARG A 231 -9.69 -13.42 14.12
N PRO A 232 -9.63 -14.76 13.91
CA PRO A 232 -10.05 -15.38 12.65
C PRO A 232 -11.55 -15.25 12.34
N GLY A 233 -12.40 -14.94 13.32
CA GLY A 233 -13.84 -14.70 13.09
C GLY A 233 -14.19 -13.26 12.70
N GLU A 234 -13.21 -12.35 12.67
CA GLU A 234 -13.43 -10.93 12.42
C GLU A 234 -13.65 -10.66 10.94
N THR A 235 -14.80 -10.04 10.62
CA THR A 235 -15.18 -9.64 9.26
C THR A 235 -15.04 -8.15 9.01
N CYS A 236 -14.76 -7.36 10.05
CA CYS A 236 -14.59 -5.91 9.97
C CYS A 236 -13.48 -5.45 10.90
N THR A 237 -12.49 -4.73 10.35
CA THR A 237 -11.31 -4.26 11.08
C THR A 237 -11.07 -2.78 10.80
N ARG A 238 -10.84 -1.99 11.86
CA ARG A 238 -10.30 -0.62 11.74
C ARG A 238 -8.78 -0.67 11.81
N TRP A 239 -8.13 -0.07 10.82
CA TRP A 239 -6.69 -0.02 10.70
C TRP A 239 -6.17 1.40 10.94
N ARG A 240 -4.98 1.48 11.54
CA ARG A 240 -4.15 2.68 11.56
C ARG A 240 -2.75 2.28 11.15
N ILE A 241 -2.32 2.69 9.97
CA ILE A 241 -1.06 2.31 9.35
C ILE A 241 -0.21 3.54 9.10
N THR A 242 1.04 3.51 9.52
CA THR A 242 2.09 4.41 9.07
C THR A 242 2.82 3.75 7.90
N TYR A 243 2.64 4.29 6.70
CA TYR A 243 3.34 3.85 5.50
C TYR A 243 4.68 4.56 5.38
N THR A 244 5.74 3.81 5.07
CA THR A 244 6.96 4.39 4.50
C THR A 244 6.79 4.47 2.99
N VAL A 245 6.96 5.66 2.43
CA VAL A 245 6.80 5.96 1.01
C VAL A 245 8.14 6.45 0.47
N SER A 246 8.55 6.00 -0.71
CA SER A 246 9.69 6.54 -1.45
C SER A 246 9.22 7.55 -2.49
N GLY A 247 10.15 8.32 -3.04
CA GLY A 247 9.87 9.34 -4.04
C GLY A 247 9.98 10.75 -3.45
N THR A 248 10.43 11.69 -4.28
CA THR A 248 10.67 13.09 -3.88
C THR A 248 9.78 14.07 -4.62
N ALA A 249 9.08 13.64 -5.67
CA ALA A 249 8.25 14.48 -6.51
C ALA A 249 6.81 13.91 -6.64
N PRO A 250 5.81 14.78 -6.87
CA PRO A 250 4.47 14.36 -7.30
C PRO A 250 4.53 13.35 -8.46
N GLY A 251 3.78 12.26 -8.36
CA GLY A 251 3.75 11.19 -9.38
C GLY A 251 4.76 10.05 -9.16
N ASP A 252 5.83 10.29 -8.39
CA ASP A 252 6.88 9.31 -8.14
C ASP A 252 6.73 8.57 -6.81
N TYR A 253 5.68 8.87 -6.03
CA TYR A 253 5.46 8.22 -4.74
C TYR A 253 5.16 6.73 -4.90
N ARG A 254 5.87 5.90 -4.11
CA ARG A 254 5.66 4.44 -4.07
C ARG A 254 5.67 3.90 -2.65
N ILE A 255 4.78 2.94 -2.36
CA ILE A 255 4.68 2.31 -1.04
C ILE A 255 5.83 1.32 -0.87
N VAL A 256 6.63 1.54 0.16
CA VAL A 256 7.77 0.67 0.50
C VAL A 256 7.32 -0.38 1.51
N ARG A 257 6.59 0.04 2.55
CA ARG A 257 6.08 -0.85 3.61
C ARG A 257 5.04 -0.12 4.47
N GLY A 258 4.17 -0.88 5.11
CA GLY A 258 3.27 -0.39 6.16
C GLY A 258 3.61 -0.98 7.52
N LYS A 259 3.41 -0.20 8.58
CA LYS A 259 3.37 -0.70 9.96
C LYS A 259 2.18 -0.08 10.66
N GLY A 260 1.39 -0.86 11.38
CA GLY A 260 0.22 -0.31 12.04
C GLY A 260 -0.37 -1.15 13.15
N THR A 261 -1.53 -0.72 13.60
CA THR A 261 -2.38 -1.40 14.58
C THR A 261 -3.74 -1.68 13.98
N SER A 262 -4.46 -2.61 14.60
CA SER A 262 -5.84 -2.94 14.23
C SER A 262 -6.72 -3.00 15.46
N ALA A 263 -8.00 -2.68 15.28
CA ALA A 263 -9.06 -2.84 16.26
C ALA A 263 -10.30 -3.44 15.58
N PRO A 264 -11.16 -4.16 16.30
CA PRO A 264 -12.44 -4.57 15.75
C PRO A 264 -13.27 -3.33 15.41
N CYS A 265 -14.15 -3.49 14.44
CA CYS A 265 -15.36 -2.68 14.41
C CYS A 265 -16.19 -3.05 15.67
#